data_AF-A0A1D8S665-F1
#
_entry.id   AF-A0A1D8S665-F1
#
_cell.length_a   1.000
_cell.length_b   1.000
_cell.length_c   1.000
_cell.angle_alpha   90.00
_cell.angle_beta   90.00
_cell.angle_gamma   90.00
#
_symmetry.space_group_name_H-M   'P 1'
#
loop_
_entity.id
_entity.type
_entity.pdbx_description
1 polymer ?
#
loop_
_entity_poly.entity_id
_entity_poly.type
_entity_poly.pdbx_seq_one_letter_code
_entity_poly.pdbx_strand_id
1 'polypeptide(L)'
;MSTMTGESTLTRFTDVQVYAHGLLALSILLLWVTGLPITFHDPFAWLMTIVGYDNVVLVHVAAGAVLILTSVFYLVYGLLGMVGGVTTLSNILPGLGDIREAIEHMKYLAGRRGQPASGKYTFLQKAEVWIIVAETTVMIATGVILYAGTLNGASPAPAFLITRDIHAIVAVTMLVGVTFHLFMTHAKEFPLDRSMFTGNVTLGRACDEWEGWVETSVGYFDVSCSEETHTTALTTSVIVGMILFGVVWTGIILEYVLSPVPTGGLSVAQDVAPNAMPGGVLGTIYAIGLNIAMLVVFAAIVALAYGFYDRWTVAE
;
A
#
# COMPACT_ATOMS: atom_id res chain seq x y z
N MET A 1 31.60 7.97 26.81
CA MET A 1 30.26 7.90 26.18
C MET A 1 30.46 8.36 24.75
N SER A 2 30.30 7.48 23.77
CA SER A 2 30.53 7.85 22.37
C SER A 2 29.42 8.79 21.92
N THR A 3 29.78 10.00 21.51
CA THR A 3 28.83 10.96 20.94
C THR A 3 28.30 10.39 19.63
N MET A 4 26.98 10.21 19.51
CA MET A 4 26.38 9.77 18.25
C MET A 4 26.32 10.96 17.28
N THR A 5 26.82 10.74 16.07
CA THR A 5 26.77 11.73 14.98
C THR A 5 25.54 11.51 14.10
N GLY A 6 25.19 12.47 13.25
CA GLY A 6 24.09 12.30 12.28
C GLY A 6 24.24 11.10 11.34
N GLU A 7 25.47 10.60 11.15
CA GLU A 7 25.79 9.40 10.35
C GLU A 7 25.60 8.09 11.12
N SER A 8 25.44 8.14 12.45
CA SER A 8 25.20 6.93 13.26
C SER A 8 23.90 6.26 12.83
N THR A 9 23.85 4.93 12.80
CA THR A 9 22.67 4.19 12.34
C THR A 9 21.82 3.67 13.49
N LEU A 10 20.50 3.71 13.31
CA LEU A 10 19.51 3.14 14.22
C LEU A 10 18.75 2.02 13.52
N THR A 11 18.56 0.90 14.21
CA THR A 11 17.71 -0.19 13.72
C THR A 11 16.24 0.18 13.86
N ARG A 12 15.59 0.36 12.71
CA ARG A 12 14.18 0.72 12.60
C ARG A 12 13.30 -0.52 12.41
N PHE A 13 13.73 -1.48 11.61
CA PHE A 13 12.98 -2.70 11.29
C PHE A 13 13.83 -3.94 11.56
N THR A 14 13.20 -4.95 12.16
CA THR A 14 13.80 -6.28 12.32
C THR A 14 13.80 -7.04 10.99
N ASP A 15 14.68 -8.03 10.86
CA ASP A 15 14.75 -8.87 9.65
C ASP A 15 13.40 -9.52 9.30
N VAL A 16 12.66 -9.98 10.33
CA VAL A 16 11.32 -10.56 10.13
C VAL A 16 10.37 -9.55 9.48
N GLN A 17 10.43 -8.28 9.89
CA GLN A 17 9.61 -7.22 9.30
C GLN A 17 10.02 -6.92 7.86
N VAL A 18 11.33 -6.92 7.57
CA VAL A 18 11.88 -6.72 6.23
C VAL A 18 11.38 -7.80 5.27
N TYR A 19 11.55 -9.08 5.63
CA TYR A 19 11.13 -10.18 4.77
C TYR A 19 9.61 -10.31 4.67
N ALA A 20 8.87 -10.10 5.77
CA ALA A 20 7.41 -10.09 5.73
C ALA A 20 6.87 -8.97 4.84
N HIS A 21 7.40 -7.76 4.96
CA HIS A 21 7.04 -6.64 4.09
C HIS A 21 7.33 -6.97 2.62
N GLY A 22 8.53 -7.51 2.32
CA GLY A 22 8.91 -7.89 0.97
C GLY A 22 7.98 -8.93 0.34
N LEU A 23 7.61 -9.96 1.10
CA LEU A 23 6.67 -11.00 0.64
C LEU A 23 5.25 -10.45 0.43
N LEU A 24 4.77 -9.60 1.34
CA LEU A 24 3.48 -8.91 1.17
C LEU A 24 3.48 -8.03 -0.08
N ALA A 25 4.50 -7.18 -0.24
CA ALA A 25 4.63 -6.28 -1.38
C ALA A 25 4.70 -7.07 -2.70
N LEU A 26 5.54 -8.10 -2.79
CA LEU A 26 5.63 -8.93 -3.99
C LEU A 26 4.29 -9.61 -4.31
N SER A 27 3.59 -10.13 -3.30
CA SER A 27 2.30 -10.79 -3.50
C SER A 27 1.26 -9.81 -4.05
N ILE A 28 1.14 -8.61 -3.47
CA ILE A 28 0.22 -7.55 -3.92
C ILE A 28 0.54 -7.13 -5.36
N LEU A 29 1.83 -6.91 -5.69
CA LEU A 29 2.24 -6.51 -7.03
C LEU A 29 1.90 -7.60 -8.07
N LEU A 30 2.17 -8.87 -7.77
CA LEU A 30 1.80 -10.00 -8.65
C LEU A 30 0.28 -10.16 -8.78
N LEU A 31 -0.47 -9.90 -7.72
CA LEU A 31 -1.94 -9.88 -7.75
C LEU A 31 -2.47 -8.79 -8.69
N TRP A 32 -1.82 -7.62 -8.80
CA TRP A 32 -2.20 -6.63 -9.83
C TRP A 32 -1.74 -7.01 -11.23
N VAL A 33 -0.51 -7.52 -11.39
CA VAL A 33 0.00 -8.00 -12.69
C VAL A 33 -0.97 -9.02 -13.30
N THR A 34 -1.66 -9.81 -12.47
CA THR A 34 -2.58 -10.85 -12.92
C THR A 34 -4.06 -10.44 -12.85
N GLY A 35 -4.47 -9.74 -11.79
CA GLY A 35 -5.86 -9.35 -11.52
C GLY A 35 -6.38 -8.24 -12.44
N LEU A 36 -5.53 -7.27 -12.81
CA LEU A 36 -5.90 -6.23 -13.76
C LEU A 36 -6.24 -6.82 -15.14
N PRO A 37 -5.42 -7.73 -15.73
CA PRO A 37 -5.79 -8.45 -16.95
C PRO A 37 -7.04 -9.33 -16.83
N ILE A 38 -7.24 -10.01 -15.69
CA ILE A 38 -8.46 -10.83 -15.46
C ILE A 38 -9.70 -9.93 -15.48
N THR A 39 -9.60 -8.72 -14.95
CA THR A 39 -10.71 -7.76 -14.83
C THR A 39 -10.94 -6.98 -16.12
N PHE A 40 -9.88 -6.48 -16.74
CA PHE A 40 -9.87 -5.62 -17.92
C PHE A 40 -9.12 -6.31 -19.07
N HIS A 41 -9.80 -7.18 -19.80
CA HIS A 41 -9.14 -8.03 -20.80
C HIS A 41 -8.50 -7.22 -21.95
N ASP A 42 -9.22 -6.26 -22.54
CA ASP A 42 -8.78 -5.59 -23.77
C ASP A 42 -7.46 -4.81 -23.63
N PRO A 43 -7.24 -3.97 -22.60
CA PRO A 43 -5.96 -3.24 -22.42
C PRO A 43 -4.75 -4.14 -22.22
N PHE A 44 -4.98 -5.38 -21.74
CA PHE A 44 -3.94 -6.31 -21.33
C PHE A 44 -3.91 -7.58 -22.18
N ALA A 45 -4.56 -7.57 -23.35
CA ALA A 45 -4.56 -8.69 -24.29
C ALA A 45 -3.14 -9.14 -24.65
N TRP A 46 -2.18 -8.21 -24.68
CA TRP A 46 -0.76 -8.49 -24.90
C TRP A 46 -0.18 -9.45 -23.84
N LEU A 47 -0.54 -9.26 -22.56
CA LEU A 47 -0.03 -10.09 -21.46
C LEU A 47 -0.69 -11.47 -21.49
N MET A 48 -2.00 -11.52 -21.74
CA MET A 48 -2.74 -12.77 -21.90
C MET A 48 -2.23 -13.60 -23.09
N THR A 49 -1.81 -12.95 -24.16
CA THR A 49 -1.23 -13.62 -25.35
C THR A 49 0.13 -14.24 -25.05
N ILE A 50 0.96 -13.58 -24.25
CA ILE A 50 2.32 -14.05 -23.91
C ILE A 50 2.28 -15.14 -22.84
N VAL A 51 1.50 -14.93 -21.79
CA VAL A 51 1.51 -15.79 -20.58
C VAL A 51 0.46 -16.90 -20.67
N GLY A 52 -0.68 -16.65 -21.33
CA GLY A 52 -1.84 -17.54 -21.35
C GLY A 52 -2.76 -17.32 -20.14
N TYR A 53 -4.07 -17.33 -20.39
CA TYR A 53 -5.10 -17.05 -19.38
C TYR A 53 -4.99 -17.96 -18.15
N ASP A 54 -4.86 -19.27 -18.35
CA ASP A 54 -4.78 -20.24 -17.24
C ASP A 54 -3.57 -20.01 -16.35
N ASN A 55 -2.42 -19.62 -16.94
CA ASN A 55 -1.21 -19.28 -16.18
C ASN A 55 -1.40 -17.98 -15.40
N VAL A 56 -2.06 -16.98 -15.97
CA VAL A 56 -2.38 -15.72 -15.26
C VAL A 56 -3.28 -16.00 -14.06
N VAL A 57 -4.32 -16.81 -14.22
CA VAL A 57 -5.21 -17.22 -13.12
C VAL A 57 -4.45 -18.03 -12.07
N LEU A 58 -3.61 -18.98 -12.49
CA LEU A 58 -2.79 -19.79 -11.58
C LEU A 58 -1.87 -18.91 -10.71
N VAL A 59 -1.16 -17.97 -11.34
CA VAL A 59 -0.27 -17.03 -10.62
C VAL A 59 -1.08 -16.13 -9.69
N HIS A 60 -2.27 -15.67 -10.10
CA HIS A 60 -3.15 -14.88 -9.24
C HIS A 60 -3.53 -15.65 -7.95
N VAL A 61 -4.00 -16.89 -8.10
CA VAL A 61 -4.38 -17.74 -6.96
C VAL A 61 -3.17 -18.07 -6.07
N ALA A 62 -2.02 -18.38 -6.68
CA ALA A 62 -0.80 -18.66 -5.93
C ALA A 62 -0.30 -17.44 -5.14
N ALA A 63 -0.27 -16.25 -5.76
CA ALA A 63 0.09 -15.00 -5.09
C ALA A 63 -0.91 -14.67 -3.96
N GLY A 64 -2.21 -14.92 -4.17
CA GLY A 64 -3.23 -14.79 -3.12
C GLY A 64 -2.98 -15.72 -1.93
N ALA A 65 -2.61 -16.98 -2.18
CA ALA A 65 -2.26 -17.90 -1.10
C ALA A 65 -1.03 -17.44 -0.32
N VAL A 66 0.02 -16.96 -0.99
CA VAL A 66 1.23 -16.41 -0.35
C VAL A 66 0.89 -15.16 0.47
N LEU A 67 0.04 -14.26 -0.04
CA LEU A 67 -0.43 -13.09 0.69
C LEU A 67 -1.15 -13.49 1.99
N ILE A 68 -2.06 -14.46 1.92
CA ILE A 68 -2.80 -14.97 3.09
C ILE A 68 -1.84 -15.57 4.12
N LEU A 69 -0.96 -16.48 3.70
CA LEU A 69 -0.02 -17.14 4.59
C LEU A 69 0.93 -16.15 5.26
N THR A 70 1.46 -15.18 4.51
CA THR A 70 2.36 -14.14 5.02
C THR A 70 1.62 -13.22 5.99
N SER A 71 0.37 -12.84 5.68
CA SER A 71 -0.46 -11.99 6.54
C SER A 71 -0.78 -12.68 7.87
N VAL A 72 -1.18 -13.96 7.82
CA VAL A 72 -1.44 -14.77 9.02
C VAL A 72 -0.16 -14.94 9.84
N PHE A 73 0.95 -15.28 9.21
CA PHE A 73 2.25 -15.38 9.88
C PHE A 73 2.61 -14.07 10.61
N TYR A 74 2.54 -12.93 9.91
CA TYR A 74 2.96 -11.65 10.48
C TYR A 74 2.02 -11.16 11.58
N LEU A 75 0.70 -11.41 11.44
CA LEU A 75 -0.27 -11.14 12.49
C LEU A 75 0.02 -11.96 13.75
N VAL A 76 0.25 -13.27 13.61
CA VAL A 76 0.59 -14.16 14.73
C VAL A 76 1.91 -13.75 15.37
N TYR A 77 2.94 -13.46 14.56
CA TYR A 77 4.23 -12.96 15.04
C TYR A 77 4.08 -11.68 15.87
N GLY A 78 3.30 -10.71 15.37
CA GLY A 78 3.01 -9.47 16.08
C GLY A 78 2.29 -9.72 17.41
N LEU A 79 1.24 -10.54 17.41
CA LEU A 79 0.44 -10.85 18.60
C LEU A 79 1.27 -11.57 19.68
N LEU A 80 2.05 -12.59 19.29
CA LEU A 80 2.94 -13.30 20.22
C LEU A 80 4.00 -12.37 20.78
N GLY A 81 4.56 -11.48 19.95
CA GLY A 81 5.49 -10.46 20.39
C GLY A 81 4.89 -9.47 21.38
N MET A 82 3.61 -9.10 21.23
CA MET A 82 2.91 -8.21 22.15
C MET A 82 2.69 -8.90 23.50
N VAL A 83 2.26 -10.16 23.49
CA VAL A 83 2.09 -10.98 24.70
C VAL A 83 3.43 -11.21 25.42
N GLY A 84 4.52 -11.39 24.67
CA GLY A 84 5.86 -11.59 25.19
C GLY A 84 6.61 -10.31 25.59
N GLY A 85 6.04 -9.12 25.33
CA GLY A 85 6.69 -7.83 25.61
C GLY A 85 7.88 -7.50 24.70
N VAL A 86 8.01 -8.18 23.56
CA VAL A 86 9.14 -8.07 22.63
C VAL A 86 8.80 -7.20 21.41
N THR A 87 7.51 -7.07 21.06
CA THR A 87 7.07 -6.20 19.97
C THR A 87 6.26 -5.01 20.48
N THR A 88 6.49 -3.86 19.86
CA THR A 88 5.68 -2.66 20.05
C THR A 88 4.70 -2.53 18.90
N LEU A 89 3.75 -3.47 18.80
CA LEU A 89 2.55 -3.28 17.96
C LEU A 89 1.80 -1.99 18.37
N SER A 90 1.97 -1.53 19.60
CA SER A 90 1.53 -0.21 20.08
C SER A 90 1.97 0.95 19.18
N ASN A 91 3.11 0.85 18.49
CA ASN A 91 3.61 1.92 17.62
C ASN A 91 2.76 2.13 16.37
N ILE A 92 1.97 1.14 15.96
CA ILE A 92 1.10 1.23 14.78
C ILE A 92 -0.38 1.38 15.15
N LEU A 93 -0.76 1.22 16.42
CA LEU A 93 -2.15 1.41 16.86
C LEU A 93 -2.52 2.89 16.81
N PRO A 94 -3.68 3.25 16.22
CA PRO A 94 -4.15 4.62 16.24
C PRO A 94 -4.64 4.96 17.65
N GLY A 95 -4.35 6.17 18.11
CA GLY A 95 -4.76 6.71 19.39
C GLY A 95 -5.16 8.18 19.28
N LEU A 96 -5.63 8.75 20.40
CA LEU A 96 -6.03 10.16 20.45
C LEU A 96 -4.87 11.12 20.16
N GLY A 97 -3.63 10.70 20.40
CA GLY A 97 -2.43 11.45 20.04
C GLY A 97 -2.29 11.69 18.54
N ASP A 98 -2.72 10.75 17.70
CA ASP A 98 -2.61 10.85 16.24
C ASP A 98 -3.51 11.97 15.68
N ILE A 99 -4.65 12.24 16.31
CA ILE A 99 -5.52 13.35 15.94
C ILE A 99 -4.83 14.68 16.21
N ARG A 100 -4.14 14.78 17.36
CA ARG A 100 -3.35 15.98 17.70
C ARG A 100 -2.20 16.15 16.72
N GLU A 101 -1.46 15.07 16.44
CA GLU A 101 -0.36 15.07 15.48
C GLU A 101 -0.83 15.47 14.08
N ALA A 102 -1.97 14.98 13.62
CA ALA A 102 -2.57 15.39 12.35
C ALA A 102 -2.83 16.90 12.29
N ILE A 103 -3.37 17.50 13.36
CA ILE A 103 -3.59 18.95 13.45
C ILE A 103 -2.25 19.71 13.43
N GLU A 104 -1.23 19.20 14.13
CA GLU A 104 0.11 19.80 14.13
C GLU A 104 0.77 19.72 12.76
N HIS A 105 0.62 18.59 12.06
CA HIS A 105 1.11 18.40 10.70
C HIS A 105 0.41 19.34 9.71
N MET A 106 -0.91 19.57 9.84
CA MET A 106 -1.61 20.57 9.02
C MET A 106 -1.10 22.00 9.28
N LYS A 107 -0.74 22.34 10.52
CA LYS A 107 -0.12 23.64 10.84
C LYS A 107 1.29 23.74 10.25
N TYR A 108 2.06 22.65 10.26
CA TYR A 108 3.37 22.56 9.63
C TYR A 108 3.29 22.77 8.12
N LEU A 109 2.38 22.07 7.42
CA LEU A 109 2.15 22.25 5.98
C LEU A 109 1.69 23.67 5.63
N ALA A 110 0.98 24.35 6.54
CA ALA A 110 0.58 25.75 6.41
C ALA A 110 1.68 26.76 6.79
N GLY A 111 2.89 26.31 7.12
CA GLY A 111 4.01 27.16 7.54
C GLY A 111 3.82 27.85 8.89
N ARG A 112 2.90 27.37 9.74
CA ARG A 112 2.54 27.98 11.02
C ARG A 112 3.27 27.38 12.24
N ARG A 113 4.02 26.29 12.04
CA ARG A 113 4.79 25.59 13.06
C ARG A 113 5.91 24.80 12.39
N GLY A 114 6.96 24.45 13.15
CA GLY A 114 7.90 23.38 12.77
C GLY A 114 7.25 21.99 12.72
N GLN A 115 8.01 21.01 12.24
CA GLN A 115 7.59 19.63 12.09
C GLN A 115 7.16 19.03 13.45
N PRO A 116 6.07 18.23 13.51
CA PRO A 116 5.69 17.57 14.75
C PRO A 116 6.73 16.52 15.16
N ALA A 117 7.05 16.47 16.46
CA ALA A 117 7.90 15.45 17.07
C ALA A 117 7.18 14.09 17.06
N SER A 118 7.27 13.42 15.93
CA SER A 118 6.51 12.21 15.63
C SER A 118 7.11 10.99 16.31
N GLY A 119 6.26 10.02 16.67
CA GLY A 119 6.72 8.73 17.17
C GLY A 119 7.37 7.88 16.07
N LYS A 120 7.58 6.57 16.34
CA LYS A 120 8.22 5.67 15.37
C LYS A 120 7.55 5.73 13.99
N TYR A 121 6.23 5.86 13.97
CA TYR A 121 5.45 6.13 12.78
C TYR A 121 4.69 7.44 12.96
N THR A 122 4.68 8.27 11.92
CA THR A 122 3.83 9.46 11.88
C THR A 122 2.36 9.08 11.78
N PHE A 123 1.44 10.00 12.08
CA PHE A 123 0.00 9.76 11.94
C PHE A 123 -0.37 9.31 10.52
N LEU A 124 0.32 9.85 9.50
CA LEU A 124 0.10 9.56 8.09
C LEU A 124 0.57 8.13 7.77
N GLN A 125 1.74 7.73 8.27
CA GLN A 125 2.25 6.36 8.13
C GLN A 125 1.34 5.34 8.82
N LYS A 126 0.78 5.67 10.00
CA LYS A 126 -0.20 4.80 10.65
C LYS A 126 -1.50 4.70 9.84
N ALA A 127 -1.99 5.81 9.31
CA ALA A 127 -3.18 5.81 8.45
C ALA A 127 -2.98 4.93 7.21
N GLU A 128 -1.81 5.01 6.56
CA GLU A 128 -1.42 4.13 5.44
C GLU A 128 -1.41 2.65 5.84
N VAL A 129 -0.84 2.30 7.00
CA VAL A 129 -0.85 0.91 7.49
C VAL A 129 -2.28 0.40 7.64
N TRP A 130 -3.17 1.19 8.25
CA TRP A 130 -4.54 0.74 8.51
C TRP A 130 -5.43 0.67 7.28
N ILE A 131 -5.27 1.59 6.33
CA ILE A 131 -6.02 1.50 5.06
C ILE A 131 -5.57 0.27 4.26
N ILE A 132 -4.26 0.00 4.17
CA ILE A 132 -3.74 -1.19 3.49
C ILE A 132 -4.18 -2.47 4.19
N VAL A 133 -4.19 -2.51 5.53
CA VAL A 133 -4.69 -3.66 6.31
C VAL A 133 -6.18 -3.89 6.03
N ALA A 134 -7.00 -2.83 6.01
CA ALA A 134 -8.43 -2.94 5.72
C ALA A 134 -8.69 -3.44 4.29
N GLU A 135 -8.03 -2.84 3.30
CA GLU A 135 -8.14 -3.22 1.89
C GLU A 135 -7.69 -4.67 1.67
N THR A 136 -6.52 -5.04 2.21
CA THR A 136 -5.99 -6.41 2.13
C THR A 136 -6.96 -7.42 2.76
N THR A 137 -7.59 -7.08 3.88
CA THR A 137 -8.59 -7.95 4.53
C THR A 137 -9.79 -8.18 3.63
N VAL A 138 -10.31 -7.13 3.00
CA VAL A 138 -11.43 -7.25 2.05
C VAL A 138 -11.02 -8.04 0.81
N MET A 139 -9.82 -7.82 0.28
CA MET A 139 -9.27 -8.56 -0.87
C MET A 139 -9.11 -10.05 -0.58
N ILE A 140 -8.60 -10.41 0.60
CA ILE A 140 -8.50 -11.82 1.04
C ILE A 140 -9.89 -12.44 1.15
N ALA A 141 -10.82 -11.78 1.84
CA ALA A 141 -12.16 -12.32 2.06
C ALA A 141 -12.91 -12.54 0.74
N THR A 142 -12.94 -11.52 -0.12
CA THR A 142 -13.60 -11.60 -1.43
C THR A 142 -12.89 -12.57 -2.37
N GLY A 143 -11.55 -12.61 -2.39
CA GLY A 143 -10.77 -13.54 -3.20
C GLY A 143 -11.02 -15.01 -2.83
N VAL A 144 -11.09 -15.33 -1.53
CA VAL A 144 -11.42 -16.68 -1.06
C VAL A 144 -12.85 -17.07 -1.47
N ILE A 145 -13.82 -16.17 -1.35
CA ILE A 145 -15.21 -16.42 -1.77
C ILE A 145 -15.26 -16.68 -3.29
N LEU A 146 -14.57 -15.86 -4.09
CA LEU A 146 -14.53 -16.03 -5.55
C LEU A 146 -13.87 -17.35 -5.93
N TYR A 147 -12.74 -17.71 -5.31
CA TYR A 147 -12.06 -18.98 -5.56
C TYR A 147 -12.93 -20.19 -5.17
N ALA A 148 -13.62 -20.14 -4.02
CA ALA A 148 -14.55 -21.20 -3.65
C ALA A 148 -15.74 -21.29 -4.63
N GLY A 149 -16.21 -20.14 -5.13
CA GLY A 149 -17.29 -20.08 -6.10
C GLY A 149 -16.95 -20.68 -7.46
N THR A 150 -15.68 -20.59 -7.90
CA THR A 150 -15.23 -21.25 -9.13
C THR A 150 -15.12 -22.76 -8.99
N LEU A 151 -14.79 -23.29 -7.81
CA LEU A 151 -14.74 -24.72 -7.55
C LEU A 151 -16.12 -25.38 -7.47
N ASN A 152 -17.10 -24.68 -6.88
CA ASN A 152 -18.42 -25.23 -6.60
C ASN A 152 -19.48 -24.91 -7.68
N GLY A 153 -19.08 -24.26 -8.79
CA GLY A 153 -20.01 -23.86 -9.86
C GLY A 153 -21.02 -22.80 -9.45
N ALA A 154 -20.71 -22.00 -8.42
CA ALA A 154 -21.59 -20.93 -7.93
C ALA A 154 -21.58 -19.69 -8.85
N SER A 155 -20.63 -19.61 -9.78
CA SER A 155 -20.62 -18.60 -10.84
C SER A 155 -21.66 -18.94 -11.92
N PRO A 156 -22.53 -18.02 -12.38
CA PRO A 156 -22.60 -16.59 -12.06
C PRO A 156 -23.82 -16.22 -11.19
N ALA A 157 -23.95 -16.77 -9.97
CA ALA A 157 -25.02 -16.35 -9.05
C ALA A 157 -24.88 -14.86 -8.68
N PRO A 158 -25.98 -14.12 -8.38
CA PRO A 158 -25.91 -12.69 -8.07
C PRO A 158 -24.92 -12.33 -6.96
N ALA A 159 -24.84 -13.13 -5.89
CA ALA A 159 -23.89 -12.92 -4.81
C ALA A 159 -22.42 -13.06 -5.29
N PHE A 160 -22.14 -13.94 -6.25
CA PHE A 160 -20.82 -14.09 -6.85
C PHE A 160 -20.43 -12.85 -7.67
N LEU A 161 -21.38 -12.32 -8.46
CA LEU A 161 -21.17 -11.12 -9.27
C LEU A 161 -20.93 -9.88 -8.39
N ILE A 162 -21.72 -9.70 -7.32
CA ILE A 162 -21.52 -8.62 -6.35
C ILE A 162 -20.13 -8.74 -5.69
N THR A 163 -19.74 -9.95 -5.28
CA THR A 163 -18.42 -10.19 -4.67
C THR A 163 -17.29 -9.84 -5.64
N ARG A 164 -17.43 -10.20 -6.92
CA ARG A 164 -16.47 -9.87 -7.97
C ARG A 164 -16.33 -8.36 -8.12
N ASP A 165 -17.44 -7.63 -8.12
CA ASP A 165 -17.42 -6.17 -8.32
C ASP A 165 -16.77 -5.47 -7.11
N ILE A 166 -17.08 -5.90 -5.89
CA ILE A 166 -16.40 -5.42 -4.67
C ILE A 166 -14.90 -5.70 -4.76
N HIS A 167 -14.50 -6.92 -5.15
CA HIS A 167 -13.10 -7.28 -5.29
C HIS A 167 -12.37 -6.37 -6.29
N ALA A 168 -12.97 -6.11 -7.46
CA ALA A 168 -12.39 -5.25 -8.49
C ALA A 168 -12.27 -3.79 -8.03
N ILE A 169 -13.30 -3.23 -7.39
CA ILE A 169 -13.30 -1.85 -6.89
C ILE A 169 -12.23 -1.66 -5.82
N VAL A 170 -12.15 -2.59 -4.87
CA VAL A 170 -11.15 -2.53 -3.80
C VAL A 170 -9.74 -2.72 -4.37
N ALA A 171 -9.55 -3.59 -5.36
CA ALA A 171 -8.26 -3.76 -6.03
C ALA A 171 -7.75 -2.47 -6.68
N VAL A 172 -8.64 -1.73 -7.37
CA VAL A 172 -8.28 -0.44 -8.00
C VAL A 172 -8.11 0.67 -6.94
N THR A 173 -8.90 0.65 -5.86
CA THR A 173 -8.73 1.57 -4.73
C THR A 173 -7.34 1.42 -4.11
N MET A 174 -6.98 0.17 -3.80
CA MET A 174 -5.71 -0.20 -3.19
C MET A 174 -4.52 0.18 -4.09
N LEU A 175 -4.69 0.15 -5.42
CA LEU A 175 -3.66 0.57 -6.37
C LEU A 175 -3.28 2.03 -6.18
N VAL A 176 -4.25 2.90 -5.87
CA VAL A 176 -3.98 4.30 -5.56
C VAL A 176 -3.37 4.46 -4.18
N GLY A 177 -3.87 3.73 -3.17
CA GLY A 177 -3.28 3.70 -1.82
C GLY A 177 -1.80 3.29 -1.83
N VAL A 178 -1.44 2.23 -2.56
CA VAL A 178 -0.06 1.78 -2.69
C VAL A 178 0.75 2.71 -3.59
N THR A 179 0.18 3.30 -4.63
CA THR A 179 0.88 4.33 -5.42
C THR A 179 1.28 5.51 -4.53
N PHE A 180 0.39 5.91 -3.62
CA PHE A 180 0.72 6.94 -2.63
C PHE A 180 1.83 6.49 -1.67
N HIS A 181 1.75 5.26 -1.16
CA HIS A 181 2.81 4.69 -0.33
C HIS A 181 4.17 4.74 -1.04
N LEU A 182 4.24 4.27 -2.29
CA LEU A 182 5.46 4.29 -3.11
C LEU A 182 5.96 5.72 -3.37
N PHE A 183 5.06 6.69 -3.53
CA PHE A 183 5.43 8.09 -3.66
C PHE A 183 6.09 8.62 -2.38
N MET A 184 5.44 8.38 -1.24
CA MET A 184 5.92 8.86 0.06
C MET A 184 7.26 8.25 0.46
N THR A 185 7.48 6.98 0.10
CA THR A 185 8.71 6.28 0.46
C THR A 185 9.83 6.45 -0.57
N HIS A 186 9.55 6.49 -1.87
CA HIS A 186 10.63 6.43 -2.88
C HIS A 186 10.78 7.70 -3.71
N ALA A 187 9.70 8.40 -4.01
CA ALA A 187 9.79 9.63 -4.81
C ALA A 187 10.35 10.80 -3.98
N LYS A 188 10.03 10.86 -2.69
CA LYS A 188 10.62 11.83 -1.76
C LYS A 188 12.08 11.54 -1.44
N GLU A 189 12.40 10.26 -1.25
CA GLU A 189 13.75 9.78 -0.92
C GLU A 189 14.47 9.26 -2.17
N PHE A 190 14.43 10.03 -3.26
CA PHE A 190 14.93 9.59 -4.56
C PHE A 190 16.41 9.17 -4.47
N PRO A 191 16.82 8.04 -5.10
CA PRO A 191 16.02 7.20 -6.01
C PRO A 191 15.16 6.12 -5.35
N LEU A 192 15.42 5.76 -4.09
CA LEU A 192 14.72 4.71 -3.35
C LEU A 192 15.06 4.82 -1.85
N ASP A 193 14.05 4.94 -0.98
CA ASP A 193 14.26 4.69 0.44
C ASP A 193 14.68 3.24 0.71
N ARG A 194 15.89 3.07 1.24
CA ARG A 194 16.49 1.78 1.58
C ARG A 194 16.13 1.29 2.97
N SER A 195 15.48 2.11 3.80
CA SER A 195 15.24 1.81 5.22
C SER A 195 14.47 0.50 5.43
N MET A 196 13.48 0.22 4.58
CA MET A 196 12.68 -1.00 4.67
C MET A 196 13.43 -2.26 4.17
N PHE A 197 14.56 -2.10 3.48
CA PHE A 197 15.38 -3.20 2.98
C PHE A 197 16.57 -3.47 3.89
N THR A 198 17.30 -2.44 4.33
CA THR A 198 18.43 -2.60 5.25
C THR A 198 17.96 -2.83 6.69
N GLY A 199 16.78 -2.33 7.04
CA GLY A 199 16.24 -2.30 8.40
C GLY A 199 16.78 -1.14 9.24
N ASN A 200 17.68 -0.31 8.70
CA ASN A 200 18.36 0.75 9.42
C ASN A 200 18.10 2.13 8.80
N VAL A 201 18.20 3.16 9.63
CA VAL A 201 18.13 4.57 9.21
C VAL A 201 19.22 5.38 9.90
N THR A 202 19.71 6.45 9.26
CA THR A 202 20.66 7.37 9.88
C THR A 202 19.99 8.18 10.99
N LEU A 203 20.76 8.54 12.02
CA LEU A 203 20.28 9.32 13.15
C LEU A 203 19.81 10.71 12.71
N GLY A 204 20.51 11.34 11.76
CA GLY A 204 20.10 12.64 11.21
C GLY A 204 18.71 12.59 10.58
N ARG A 205 18.43 11.58 9.75
CA ARG A 205 17.10 11.39 9.17
C ARG A 205 16.06 11.03 10.23
N ALA A 206 16.42 10.23 11.22
CA ALA A 206 15.51 9.87 12.30
C ALA A 206 15.15 11.09 13.18
N CYS A 207 16.08 11.99 13.43
CA CYS A 207 15.84 13.28 14.11
C CYS A 207 14.82 14.12 13.35
N ASP A 208 14.99 14.21 12.03
CA ASP A 208 14.18 15.06 11.17
C ASP A 208 12.75 14.51 11.00
N GLU A 209 12.59 13.22 10.73
CA GLU A 209 11.27 12.62 10.50
C GLU A 209 10.55 12.15 11.77
N TRP A 210 11.29 11.67 12.77
CA TRP A 210 10.77 10.94 13.93
C TRP A 210 11.46 11.34 15.24
N GLU A 211 11.58 12.64 15.51
CA GLU A 211 12.22 13.17 16.72
C GLU A 211 11.76 12.49 18.01
N GLY A 212 10.44 12.32 18.21
CA GLY A 212 9.87 11.66 19.39
C GLY A 212 10.24 10.17 19.49
N TRP A 213 10.52 9.50 18.36
CA TRP A 213 11.08 8.15 18.37
C TRP A 213 12.53 8.12 18.80
N VAL A 214 13.34 9.10 18.39
CA VAL A 214 14.75 9.22 18.79
C VAL A 214 14.85 9.44 20.29
N GLU A 215 14.06 10.37 20.84
CA GLU A 215 14.01 10.67 22.27
C GLU A 215 13.75 9.41 23.12
N THR A 216 12.83 8.57 22.66
CA THR A 216 12.44 7.35 23.37
C THR A 216 13.39 6.17 23.15
N SER A 217 14.07 6.10 21.99
CA SER A 217 14.91 4.96 21.61
C SER A 217 16.35 5.09 22.06
N VAL A 218 16.89 6.31 22.05
CA VAL A 218 18.30 6.60 22.34
C VAL A 218 18.45 7.29 23.71
N GLY A 219 17.37 7.92 24.21
CA GLY A 219 17.42 8.78 25.39
C GLY A 219 17.89 10.19 25.04
N TYR A 220 17.68 11.13 25.97
CA TYR A 220 18.07 12.55 25.82
C TYR A 220 19.60 12.71 25.89
N PHE A 221 20.30 12.32 24.84
CA PHE A 221 21.70 12.67 24.62
C PHE A 221 21.78 13.91 23.75
N ASP A 222 22.93 14.60 23.81
CA ASP A 222 23.27 15.82 23.05
C ASP A 222 23.40 15.48 21.55
N VAL A 223 22.30 15.07 20.94
CA VAL A 223 22.16 14.81 19.51
C VAL A 223 21.86 16.16 18.89
N SER A 224 22.81 16.73 18.15
CA SER A 224 22.57 17.92 17.35
C SER A 224 21.71 17.53 16.15
N CYS A 225 20.39 17.39 16.35
CA CYS A 225 19.43 17.33 15.26
C CYS A 225 19.50 18.69 14.53
N SER A 226 20.16 18.73 13.38
CA SER A 226 20.25 19.96 12.57
C SER A 226 18.86 20.30 12.05
N GLU A 227 18.45 21.57 12.18
CA GLU A 227 17.24 22.08 11.53
C GLU A 227 17.44 22.05 10.00
N GLU A 228 17.04 20.96 9.33
CA GLU A 228 16.93 20.97 7.88
C GLU A 228 15.64 21.66 7.44
N THR A 229 15.75 22.54 6.45
CA THR A 229 14.61 23.22 5.84
C THR A 229 14.03 22.37 4.73
N HIS A 230 13.10 21.46 5.07
CA HIS A 230 12.36 20.72 4.05
C HIS A 230 11.44 21.63 3.23
N THR A 231 11.44 21.40 1.92
CA THR A 231 10.50 22.09 1.01
C THR A 231 9.13 21.41 1.13
N THR A 232 8.25 21.95 1.98
CA THR A 232 6.91 21.41 2.24
C THR A 232 6.00 21.38 1.00
N ALA A 233 6.34 22.09 -0.07
CA ALA A 233 5.51 22.24 -1.28
C ALA A 233 5.14 20.90 -1.93
N LEU A 234 6.10 19.95 -2.05
CA LEU A 234 5.84 18.65 -2.66
C LEU A 234 4.94 17.77 -1.77
N THR A 235 5.19 17.77 -0.47
CA THR A 235 4.36 17.04 0.51
C THR A 235 2.95 17.59 0.55
N THR A 236 2.80 18.92 0.57
CA THR A 236 1.51 19.59 0.60
C THR A 236 0.70 19.31 -0.67
N SER A 237 1.33 19.37 -1.85
CA SER A 237 0.62 19.14 -3.12
C SER A 237 0.09 17.71 -3.24
N VAL A 238 0.87 16.72 -2.79
CA VAL A 238 0.46 15.31 -2.82
C VAL A 238 -0.64 15.03 -1.80
N ILE A 239 -0.55 15.56 -0.58
CA ILE A 239 -1.60 15.40 0.43
C ILE A 239 -2.92 16.01 -0.06
N VAL A 240 -2.88 17.21 -0.65
CA VAL A 240 -4.08 17.82 -1.25
C VAL A 240 -4.61 16.95 -2.39
N GLY A 241 -3.72 16.44 -3.26
CA GLY A 241 -4.08 15.52 -4.35
C GLY A 241 -4.77 14.25 -3.84
N MET A 242 -4.27 13.66 -2.76
CA MET A 242 -4.89 12.51 -2.12
C MET A 242 -6.24 12.81 -1.48
N ILE A 243 -6.39 13.95 -0.82
CA ILE A 243 -7.67 14.33 -0.21
C ILE A 243 -8.70 14.49 -1.34
N LEU A 244 -8.33 15.16 -2.43
CA LEU A 244 -9.19 15.31 -3.60
C LEU A 244 -9.52 13.94 -4.22
N PHE A 245 -8.51 13.09 -4.42
CA PHE A 245 -8.73 11.72 -4.90
C PHE A 245 -9.66 10.96 -3.98
N GLY A 246 -9.39 10.94 -2.68
CA GLY A 246 -10.19 10.24 -1.67
C GLY A 246 -11.64 10.73 -1.64
N VAL A 247 -11.88 12.04 -1.74
CA VAL A 247 -13.24 12.60 -1.80
C VAL A 247 -13.95 12.19 -3.09
N VAL A 248 -13.30 12.36 -4.24
CA VAL A 248 -13.88 11.99 -5.55
C VAL A 248 -14.13 10.49 -5.63
N TRP A 249 -13.15 9.69 -5.24
CA TRP A 249 -13.19 8.24 -5.23
C TRP A 249 -14.24 7.69 -4.26
N THR A 250 -14.33 8.25 -3.04
CA THR A 250 -15.39 7.89 -2.10
C THR A 250 -16.76 8.25 -2.67
N GLY A 251 -16.90 9.40 -3.33
CA GLY A 251 -18.13 9.77 -4.04
C GLY A 251 -18.52 8.74 -5.11
N ILE A 252 -17.56 8.34 -5.95
CA ILE A 252 -17.75 7.34 -7.01
C ILE A 252 -18.08 5.96 -6.43
N ILE A 253 -17.36 5.51 -5.39
CA ILE A 253 -17.64 4.23 -4.73
C ILE A 253 -19.01 4.26 -4.07
N LEU A 254 -19.36 5.32 -3.36
CA LEU A 254 -20.68 5.42 -2.72
C LEU A 254 -21.77 5.45 -3.79
N GLU A 255 -21.58 6.14 -4.91
CA GLU A 255 -22.51 6.07 -6.04
C GLU A 255 -22.62 4.65 -6.59
N TYR A 256 -21.51 3.93 -6.77
CA TYR A 256 -21.53 2.58 -7.33
C TYR A 256 -22.11 1.55 -6.36
N VAL A 257 -21.72 1.58 -5.08
CA VAL A 257 -22.13 0.66 -4.02
C VAL A 257 -23.56 0.94 -3.53
N LEU A 258 -23.94 2.21 -3.40
CA LEU A 258 -25.29 2.63 -2.99
C LEU A 258 -26.22 2.86 -4.18
N SER A 259 -25.72 2.76 -5.43
CA SER A 259 -26.63 2.66 -6.57
C SER A 259 -27.54 1.46 -6.31
N PRO A 260 -28.87 1.63 -6.46
CA PRO A 260 -29.75 0.49 -6.50
C PRO A 260 -29.25 -0.41 -7.63
N VAL A 261 -28.97 -1.67 -7.30
CA VAL A 261 -28.74 -2.75 -8.28
C VAL A 261 -29.72 -2.54 -9.45
N PRO A 262 -29.23 -2.51 -10.70
CA PRO A 262 -29.64 -1.53 -11.70
C PRO A 262 -31.14 -1.50 -12.02
N THR A 263 -31.65 -0.29 -12.26
CA THR A 263 -32.83 -0.03 -13.10
C THR A 263 -32.61 -0.39 -14.58
N GLY A 264 -31.63 -1.22 -14.89
CA GLY A 264 -31.53 -2.02 -16.12
C GLY A 264 -31.81 -3.45 -15.69
N GLY A 265 -32.92 -4.00 -16.17
CA GLY A 265 -33.56 -5.19 -15.62
C GLY A 265 -32.63 -6.36 -15.32
N LEU A 266 -33.16 -7.28 -14.52
CA LEU A 266 -32.61 -8.59 -14.17
C LEU A 266 -32.45 -9.51 -15.41
N SER A 267 -32.01 -8.99 -16.55
CA SER A 267 -31.52 -9.81 -17.65
C SER A 267 -30.16 -10.34 -17.22
N VAL A 268 -30.16 -11.63 -16.92
CA VAL A 268 -28.99 -12.51 -16.78
C VAL A 268 -28.08 -12.49 -18.04
N ALA A 269 -28.44 -11.71 -19.06
CA ALA A 269 -27.63 -11.37 -20.23
C ALA A 269 -27.16 -9.90 -20.17
N GLN A 270 -26.18 -9.59 -19.32
CA GLN A 270 -25.23 -8.55 -19.68
C GLN A 270 -24.21 -9.20 -20.62
N ASP A 271 -24.50 -9.20 -21.93
CA ASP A 271 -23.56 -9.57 -22.99
C ASP A 271 -22.40 -8.57 -23.13
N VAL A 272 -22.36 -7.55 -22.25
CA VAL A 272 -21.24 -6.66 -22.05
C VAL A 272 -20.68 -7.02 -20.68
N ALA A 273 -19.48 -7.59 -20.65
CA ALA A 273 -18.75 -7.78 -19.40
C ALA A 273 -18.86 -6.47 -18.59
N PRO A 274 -19.20 -6.50 -17.29
CA PRO A 274 -19.42 -5.28 -16.50
C PRO A 274 -18.16 -4.39 -16.37
N ASN A 275 -17.03 -4.85 -16.89
CA ASN A 275 -15.75 -4.16 -16.95
C ASN A 275 -15.33 -3.78 -18.38
N ALA A 276 -16.24 -3.85 -19.36
CA ALA A 276 -15.97 -3.32 -20.69
C ALA A 276 -15.70 -1.82 -20.56
N MET A 277 -14.53 -1.39 -21.02
CA MET A 277 -14.17 0.02 -20.98
C MET A 277 -15.23 0.85 -21.71
N PRO A 278 -15.47 2.10 -21.27
CA PRO A 278 -16.34 3.01 -22.02
C PRO A 278 -15.92 3.08 -23.49
N GLY A 279 -16.86 3.16 -24.43
CA GLY A 279 -16.52 3.34 -25.83
C GLY A 279 -15.86 4.71 -26.11
N GLY A 280 -15.22 4.84 -27.27
CA GLY A 280 -14.70 6.12 -27.78
C GLY A 280 -13.49 6.67 -27.02
N VAL A 281 -13.39 8.00 -26.94
CA VAL A 281 -12.23 8.70 -26.35
C VAL A 281 -12.00 8.32 -24.89
N LEU A 282 -13.09 8.13 -24.14
CA LEU A 282 -13.02 7.79 -22.72
C LEU A 282 -12.36 6.41 -22.53
N GLY A 283 -12.74 5.39 -23.32
CA GLY A 283 -12.10 4.08 -23.31
C GLY A 283 -10.61 4.12 -23.57
N THR A 284 -10.18 4.93 -24.55
CA THR A 284 -8.75 5.12 -24.84
C THR A 284 -8.01 5.70 -23.63
N ILE A 285 -8.59 6.69 -22.95
CA ILE A 285 -7.99 7.29 -21.74
C ILE A 285 -7.84 6.23 -20.63
N TYR A 286 -8.87 5.42 -20.39
CA TYR A 286 -8.81 4.32 -19.42
C TYR A 286 -7.74 3.28 -19.80
N ALA A 287 -7.69 2.87 -21.06
CA ALA A 287 -6.70 1.90 -21.54
C ALA A 287 -5.25 2.40 -21.35
N ILE A 288 -5.00 3.68 -21.64
CA ILE A 288 -3.69 4.32 -21.42
C ILE A 288 -3.40 4.36 -19.91
N GLY A 289 -4.33 4.82 -19.09
CA GLY A 289 -4.17 4.89 -17.64
C GLY A 289 -3.86 3.53 -17.01
N LEU A 290 -4.58 2.49 -17.41
CA LEU A 290 -4.36 1.11 -16.94
C LEU A 290 -2.98 0.57 -17.34
N ASN A 291 -2.50 0.85 -18.55
CA ASN A 291 -1.16 0.46 -18.97
C ASN A 291 -0.07 1.26 -18.25
N ILE A 292 -0.28 2.54 -17.97
CA ILE A 292 0.64 3.34 -17.13
C ILE A 292 0.70 2.73 -15.72
N ALA A 293 -0.45 2.37 -15.14
CA ALA A 293 -0.48 1.75 -13.83
C ALA A 293 0.26 0.41 -13.82
N MET A 294 0.11 -0.41 -14.86
CA MET A 294 0.88 -1.65 -15.04
C MET A 294 2.39 -1.39 -15.13
N LEU A 295 2.83 -0.32 -15.81
CA LEU A 295 4.24 0.07 -15.84
C LEU A 295 4.75 0.47 -14.45
N VAL A 296 3.95 1.18 -13.65
CA VAL A 296 4.30 1.50 -12.26
C VAL A 296 4.44 0.23 -11.42
N VAL A 297 3.54 -0.75 -11.60
CA VAL A 297 3.63 -2.05 -10.93
C VAL A 297 4.91 -2.79 -11.31
N PHE A 298 5.29 -2.84 -12.59
CA PHE A 298 6.56 -3.44 -13.00
C PHE A 298 7.78 -2.69 -12.43
N ALA A 299 7.75 -1.35 -12.44
CA ALA A 299 8.81 -0.55 -11.83
C ALA A 299 8.94 -0.83 -10.33
N ALA A 300 7.82 -1.00 -9.62
CA ALA A 300 7.80 -1.36 -8.20
C ALA A 300 8.38 -2.76 -7.94
N ILE A 301 8.11 -3.74 -8.82
CA ILE A 301 8.74 -5.07 -8.73
C ILE A 301 10.25 -4.98 -8.89
N VAL A 302 10.73 -4.18 -9.85
CA VAL A 302 12.18 -3.96 -10.07
C VAL A 302 12.80 -3.25 -8.87
N ALA A 303 12.15 -2.22 -8.33
CA ALA A 303 12.59 -1.51 -7.13
C ALA A 303 12.68 -2.44 -5.91
N LEU A 304 11.69 -3.31 -5.74
CA LEU A 304 11.67 -4.32 -4.68
C LEU A 304 12.84 -5.30 -4.84
N ALA A 305 13.08 -5.81 -6.05
CA ALA A 305 14.18 -6.71 -6.34
C ALA A 305 15.55 -6.03 -6.10
N TYR A 306 15.70 -4.78 -6.53
CA TYR A 306 16.92 -4.01 -6.29
C TYR A 306 17.18 -3.77 -4.79
N GLY A 307 16.14 -3.43 -4.01
CA GLY A 307 16.27 -3.25 -2.58
C GLY A 307 16.72 -4.53 -1.85
N PHE A 308 16.19 -5.70 -2.23
CA PHE A 308 16.67 -6.98 -1.69
C PHE A 308 18.08 -7.36 -2.18
N TYR A 309 18.41 -7.04 -3.43
CA TYR A 309 19.77 -7.19 -3.93
C TYR A 309 20.77 -6.37 -3.10
N ASP A 310 20.46 -5.10 -2.81
CA ASP A 310 21.27 -4.23 -1.95
C ASP A 310 21.44 -4.83 -0.55
N ARG A 311 20.33 -5.31 0.06
CA ARG A 311 20.38 -6.00 1.36
C ARG A 311 21.33 -7.19 1.35
N TRP A 312 21.33 -8.01 0.30
CA TRP A 312 22.17 -9.23 0.26
C TRP A 312 23.62 -8.97 -0.15
N THR A 313 23.92 -7.84 -0.79
CA THR A 313 25.26 -7.55 -1.32
C THR A 313 26.03 -6.51 -0.51
N VAL A 314 25.34 -5.66 0.25
CA VAL A 314 25.94 -4.56 1.04
C VAL A 314 25.89 -4.84 2.55
N ALA A 315 25.17 -5.87 2.99
CA ALA A 315 25.13 -6.27 4.40
C ALA A 315 26.35 -7.11 4.86
N GLU A 316 27.46 -7.11 4.10
CA GLU A 316 28.77 -7.62 4.54
C GLU A 316 29.71 -6.48 4.96
#